data_AF-A0ABD6LQY0-F1
#
_entry.id   AF-A0ABD6LQY0-F1
#
_cell.length_a   1.000
_cell.length_b   1.000
_cell.length_c   1.000
_cell.angle_alpha   90.00
_cell.angle_beta   90.00
_cell.angle_gamma   90.00
#
_symmetry.space_group_name_H-M   'P 1'
#
loop_
_entity.id
_entity.type
_entity.pdbx_description
1 polymer ?
#
loop_
_entity_poly.entity_id
_entity_poly.type
_entity_poly.pdbx_seq_one_letter_code
_entity_poly.pdbx_strand_id
1 'polypeptide(L)'
;MKIRLLSTVICAAIVSTMVMGCSSGASAPATTAAAAAAPETVVKDTTAGDTEAAKADGAVDYSDVTVEIVAKGFQHDFWKAVKMGSEQAAEDLGLKSTNFVGPASESAVAEQIEQLNNAVNKAPSAICLAALDTQASLDAISNAQAANIPIVGFDSGVPDAPA
;
A
#
# COMPACT_ATOMS: atom_id res chain seq x y z
N MET A 1 -0.98 -37.18 28.93
CA MET A 1 0.06 -36.64 29.83
C MET A 1 0.12 -35.14 29.55
N LYS A 2 -0.63 -34.24 30.19
CA LYS A 2 -0.61 -33.72 31.58
C LYS A 2 0.75 -33.17 32.07
N ILE A 3 0.79 -31.82 32.03
CA ILE A 3 1.43 -30.83 32.92
C ILE A 3 2.96 -30.73 32.86
N ARG A 4 3.50 -29.49 32.73
CA ARG A 4 4.20 -28.77 33.82
C ARG A 4 4.12 -27.24 33.63
N LEU A 5 3.44 -26.59 34.59
CA LEU A 5 3.54 -25.17 34.94
C LEU A 5 4.84 -24.91 35.76
N LEU A 6 5.09 -23.61 36.07
CA LEU A 6 6.07 -22.99 37.00
C LEU A 6 7.45 -22.67 36.39
N SER A 7 8.11 -21.52 36.60
CA SER A 7 8.03 -20.40 37.58
C SER A 7 8.62 -19.14 36.92
N THR A 8 8.09 -17.91 37.00
CA THR A 8 8.12 -16.90 38.09
C THR A 8 9.51 -16.44 38.59
N VAL A 9 9.67 -15.10 38.59
CA VAL A 9 10.54 -14.23 39.43
C VAL A 9 11.95 -13.89 38.90
N ILE A 10 12.20 -12.61 38.61
CA ILE A 10 13.13 -11.74 39.37
C ILE A 10 13.00 -10.27 38.91
N CYS A 11 12.80 -9.40 39.90
CA CYS A 11 12.75 -7.94 39.84
C CYS A 11 14.14 -7.29 39.82
N ALA A 12 14.13 -5.97 39.57
CA ALA A 12 15.18 -4.96 39.77
C ALA A 12 16.23 -4.86 38.64
N ALA A 13 16.66 -3.67 38.17
CA ALA A 13 16.68 -2.36 38.83
C ALA A 13 16.60 -1.21 37.81
N ILE A 14 15.96 -0.13 38.25
CA ILE A 14 16.10 1.25 37.76
C ILE A 14 17.38 1.81 38.41
N VAL A 15 18.21 2.61 37.69
CA VAL A 15 18.97 3.79 38.19
C VAL A 15 19.96 4.33 37.13
N SER A 16 19.81 5.64 36.83
CA SER A 16 20.77 6.70 36.41
C SER A 16 21.86 6.45 35.36
N THR A 17 21.95 7.35 34.37
CA THR A 17 22.83 8.55 34.44
C THR A 17 22.49 9.57 33.34
N MET A 18 22.19 10.81 33.73
CA MET A 18 22.31 12.01 32.88
C MET A 18 23.78 12.41 32.75
N VAL A 19 24.20 12.92 31.59
CA VAL A 19 25.21 13.99 31.55
C VAL A 19 24.83 15.03 30.49
N MET A 20 24.79 16.26 30.96
CA MET A 20 24.38 17.47 30.27
C MET A 20 25.65 18.17 29.77
N GLY A 21 25.86 18.22 28.46
CA GLY A 21 26.99 18.90 27.83
C GLY A 21 26.57 20.23 27.23
N CYS A 22 26.72 21.32 27.97
CA CYS A 22 26.65 22.69 27.46
C CYS A 22 28.04 23.32 27.62
N SER A 23 28.69 23.68 26.52
CA SER A 23 29.96 24.42 26.54
C SER A 23 29.70 25.80 25.92
N SER A 24 29.97 26.86 26.67
CA SER A 24 29.96 28.26 26.21
C SER A 24 31.39 28.77 26.08
N GLY A 25 31.67 29.48 24.99
CA GLY A 25 32.84 30.34 24.79
C GLY A 25 32.48 31.42 23.76
N ALA A 26 32.55 32.69 24.16
CA ALA A 26 31.96 33.84 23.49
C ALA A 26 32.98 34.74 22.75
N SER A 27 32.59 35.30 21.60
CA SER A 27 32.61 36.76 21.26
C SER A 27 32.44 37.02 19.75
N ALA A 28 31.68 38.07 19.42
CA ALA A 28 31.07 38.45 18.13
C ALA A 28 32.00 39.37 17.27
N PRO A 29 31.59 40.01 16.12
CA PRO A 29 30.31 40.66 15.83
C PRO A 29 29.70 40.46 14.41
N ALA A 30 28.51 41.04 14.29
CA ALA A 30 27.50 40.98 13.24
C ALA A 30 27.84 41.57 11.85
N THR A 31 27.18 41.04 10.82
CA THR A 31 26.62 41.83 9.72
C THR A 31 25.34 41.19 9.15
N THR A 32 24.37 42.06 8.96
CA THR A 32 22.98 41.95 8.48
C THR A 32 22.77 41.30 7.11
N ALA A 33 21.70 40.49 6.97
CA ALA A 33 20.78 40.56 5.83
C ALA A 33 19.45 39.85 6.17
N ALA A 34 18.35 40.51 5.83
CA ALA A 34 16.97 40.17 6.14
C ALA A 34 16.30 39.33 5.05
N ALA A 35 15.34 38.48 5.42
CA ALA A 35 14.18 38.08 4.62
C ALA A 35 13.16 37.42 5.58
N ALA A 36 12.14 38.14 6.01
CA ALA A 36 10.78 38.11 5.45
C ALA A 36 9.98 36.86 5.88
N ALA A 37 9.06 37.09 6.82
CA ALA A 37 8.03 36.15 7.27
C ALA A 37 6.86 36.08 6.28
N ALA A 38 6.23 34.91 6.15
CA ALA A 38 4.77 34.65 6.07
C ALA A 38 4.53 33.15 5.74
N PRO A 39 3.33 32.58 5.96
CA PRO A 39 2.93 31.93 7.21
C PRO A 39 2.63 30.44 7.02
N GLU A 40 2.53 29.72 8.13
CA GLU A 40 2.00 28.36 8.19
C GLU A 40 0.53 28.34 7.76
N THR A 41 0.24 27.69 6.64
CA THR A 41 -1.13 27.35 6.25
C THR A 41 -1.54 26.05 6.92
N VAL A 42 -2.45 26.21 7.87
CA VAL A 42 -3.32 25.23 8.53
C VAL A 42 -3.66 24.05 7.61
N VAL A 43 -3.23 22.86 8.02
CA VAL A 43 -3.72 21.57 7.50
C VAL A 43 -5.19 21.46 7.89
N LYS A 44 -6.08 21.57 6.89
CA LYS A 44 -7.48 21.26 7.07
C LYS A 44 -7.65 19.74 7.01
N ASP A 45 -7.61 19.13 8.19
CA ASP A 45 -8.19 17.82 8.46
C ASP A 45 -9.60 17.76 7.83
N THR A 46 -9.75 16.90 6.84
CA THR A 46 -11.06 16.48 6.33
C THR A 46 -11.08 14.96 6.43
N THR A 47 -11.13 14.49 7.67
CA THR A 47 -11.67 13.18 8.02
C THR A 47 -13.19 13.19 7.75
N ALA A 48 -13.60 12.53 6.67
CA ALA A 48 -14.93 11.94 6.41
C ALA A 48 -14.80 11.31 5.02
N GLY A 49 -14.88 10.00 4.82
CA GLY A 49 -15.87 9.10 5.36
C GLY A 49 -16.55 8.49 4.14
N ASP A 50 -16.13 7.28 3.78
CA ASP A 50 -16.90 6.29 3.02
C ASP A 50 -16.21 4.94 3.23
N THR A 51 -16.18 4.51 4.48
CA THR A 51 -16.27 3.07 4.75
C THR A 51 -17.75 2.78 4.80
N GLU A 52 -18.36 2.64 3.62
CA GLU A 52 -19.66 2.00 3.51
C GLU A 52 -19.44 0.55 3.97
N ALA A 53 -19.80 0.28 5.22
CA ALA A 53 -19.88 -1.07 5.72
C ALA A 53 -20.84 -1.82 4.81
N ALA A 54 -20.30 -2.74 4.00
CA ALA A 54 -21.07 -3.60 3.13
C ALA A 54 -22.20 -4.23 3.95
N LYS A 55 -23.42 -3.86 3.60
CA LYS A 55 -24.64 -4.47 4.10
C LYS A 55 -24.51 -5.97 3.82
N ALA A 56 -24.61 -6.80 4.86
CA ALA A 56 -24.60 -8.25 4.74
C ALA A 56 -25.86 -8.71 3.98
N ASP A 57 -25.78 -8.63 2.66
CA ASP A 57 -26.57 -9.44 1.74
C ASP A 57 -26.02 -10.88 1.79
N GLY A 58 -26.82 -11.87 1.39
CA GLY A 58 -26.53 -13.30 1.58
C GLY A 58 -25.08 -13.69 1.26
N ALA A 59 -24.52 -14.64 2.02
CA ALA A 59 -23.13 -15.08 1.86
C ALA A 59 -22.83 -15.40 0.39
N VAL A 60 -22.00 -14.56 -0.23
CA VAL A 60 -21.51 -14.76 -1.60
C VAL A 60 -20.42 -15.81 -1.55
N ASP A 61 -20.52 -16.84 -2.39
CA ASP A 61 -19.49 -17.86 -2.54
C ASP A 61 -18.42 -17.38 -3.51
N TYR A 62 -17.17 -17.28 -3.04
CA TYR A 62 -16.02 -16.84 -3.82
C TYR A 62 -15.04 -17.97 -4.15
N SER A 63 -15.39 -19.23 -3.89
CA SER A 63 -14.47 -20.38 -4.01
C SER A 63 -13.98 -20.68 -5.43
N ASP A 64 -14.62 -20.13 -6.45
CA ASP A 64 -14.18 -20.20 -7.86
C ASP A 64 -13.49 -18.92 -8.36
N VAL A 65 -13.43 -17.87 -7.54
CA VAL A 65 -12.91 -16.55 -7.92
C VAL A 65 -11.39 -16.52 -7.89
N THR A 66 -10.78 -16.05 -8.99
CA THR A 66 -9.34 -15.81 -9.11
C THR A 66 -9.04 -14.33 -9.31
N VAL A 67 -8.05 -13.80 -8.60
CA VAL A 67 -7.68 -12.37 -8.67
C VAL A 67 -6.18 -12.22 -8.96
N GLU A 68 -5.85 -11.40 -9.94
CA GLU A 68 -4.47 -10.95 -10.19
C GLU A 68 -4.32 -9.50 -9.73
N ILE A 69 -3.27 -9.21 -8.96
CA ILE A 69 -3.00 -7.88 -8.40
C ILE A 69 -1.66 -7.39 -8.96
N VAL A 70 -1.72 -6.30 -9.73
CA VAL A 70 -0.58 -5.65 -10.36
C VAL A 70 -0.31 -4.33 -9.62
N ALA A 71 0.66 -4.37 -8.72
CA ALA A 71 1.07 -3.25 -7.87
C ALA A 71 2.25 -2.47 -8.48
N LYS A 72 2.70 -1.41 -7.80
CA LYS A 72 3.82 -0.57 -8.25
C LYS A 72 5.23 -1.11 -7.91
N GLY A 73 5.31 -2.19 -7.13
CA GLY A 73 6.57 -2.87 -6.81
C GLY A 73 6.65 -3.31 -5.36
N PHE A 74 7.87 -3.51 -4.85
CA PHE A 74 8.12 -4.01 -3.49
C PHE A 74 9.13 -3.17 -2.69
N GLN A 75 9.59 -2.05 -3.24
CA GLN A 75 10.64 -1.22 -2.63
C GLN A 75 10.16 -0.54 -1.34
N HIS A 76 8.88 -0.21 -1.26
CA HIS A 76 8.28 0.48 -0.12
C HIS A 76 7.52 -0.50 0.77
N ASP A 77 7.61 -0.29 2.09
CA ASP A 77 6.85 -1.08 3.07
C ASP A 77 5.33 -0.97 2.87
N PHE A 78 4.87 0.14 2.26
CA PHE A 78 3.49 0.29 1.80
C PHE A 78 3.04 -0.91 0.96
N TRP A 79 3.79 -1.29 -0.07
CA TRP A 79 3.40 -2.39 -0.96
C TRP A 79 3.45 -3.76 -0.28
N LYS A 80 4.33 -3.94 0.71
CA LYS A 80 4.34 -5.15 1.54
C LYS A 80 3.07 -5.24 2.39
N ALA A 81 2.61 -4.11 2.94
CA ALA A 81 1.36 -4.04 3.68
C ALA A 81 0.14 -4.29 2.78
N VAL A 82 0.11 -3.71 1.58
CA VAL A 82 -0.92 -3.99 0.57
C VAL A 82 -0.96 -5.49 0.25
N LYS A 83 0.21 -6.10 -0.02
CA LYS A 83 0.31 -7.54 -0.27
C LYS A 83 -0.30 -8.35 0.87
N MET A 84 0.15 -8.11 2.11
CA MET A 84 -0.36 -8.83 3.28
C MET A 84 -1.88 -8.69 3.43
N GLY A 85 -2.42 -7.47 3.28
CA GLY A 85 -3.87 -7.26 3.37
C GLY A 85 -4.65 -7.96 2.25
N SER A 86 -4.13 -7.94 1.03
CA SER A 86 -4.76 -8.62 -0.11
C SER A 86 -4.76 -10.14 0.00
N GLU A 87 -3.67 -10.72 0.53
CA GLU A 87 -3.57 -12.16 0.77
C GLU A 87 -4.49 -12.59 1.92
N GLN A 88 -4.52 -11.82 3.01
CA GLN A 88 -5.44 -12.08 4.13
C GLN A 88 -6.90 -12.03 3.66
N ALA A 89 -7.30 -11.01 2.89
CA ALA A 89 -8.66 -10.92 2.36
C ALA A 89 -8.99 -12.10 1.43
N ALA A 90 -8.03 -12.55 0.62
CA ALA A 90 -8.23 -13.71 -0.24
C ALA A 90 -8.47 -15.00 0.56
N GLU A 91 -7.74 -15.19 1.66
CA GLU A 91 -7.93 -16.30 2.59
C GLU A 91 -9.28 -16.21 3.32
N ASP A 92 -9.63 -15.04 3.86
CA ASP A 92 -10.86 -14.81 4.61
C ASP A 92 -12.11 -15.03 3.75
N LEU A 93 -12.05 -14.66 2.47
CA LEU A 93 -13.11 -14.85 1.48
C LEU A 93 -13.11 -16.25 0.85
N GLY A 94 -12.04 -17.03 1.04
CA GLY A 94 -11.89 -18.35 0.44
C GLY A 94 -11.74 -18.31 -1.08
N LEU A 95 -11.02 -17.32 -1.64
CA LEU A 95 -10.78 -17.24 -3.08
C LEU A 95 -10.04 -18.48 -3.60
N LYS A 96 -10.32 -18.86 -4.84
CA LYS A 96 -9.60 -19.94 -5.53
C LYS A 96 -8.10 -19.66 -5.64
N SER A 97 -7.75 -18.43 -5.98
CA SER A 97 -6.36 -17.98 -5.99
C SER A 97 -6.25 -16.45 -6.00
N THR A 98 -5.21 -15.94 -5.36
CA THR A 98 -4.73 -14.56 -5.53
C THR A 98 -3.26 -14.58 -5.94
N ASN A 99 -2.85 -13.66 -6.80
CA ASN A 99 -1.44 -13.48 -7.16
C ASN A 99 -1.07 -12.00 -7.11
N PHE A 100 -0.01 -11.67 -6.38
CA PHE A 100 0.47 -10.30 -6.20
C PHE A 100 1.81 -10.12 -6.91
N VAL A 101 1.85 -9.24 -7.90
CA VAL A 101 3.06 -8.89 -8.66
C VAL A 101 3.30 -7.38 -8.64
N GLY A 102 4.53 -6.99 -8.90
CA GLY A 102 4.93 -5.61 -9.10
C GLY A 102 6.33 -5.59 -9.71
N PRO A 103 6.69 -4.53 -10.44
CA PRO A 103 8.00 -4.42 -11.05
C PRO A 103 9.10 -4.17 -10.02
N ALA A 104 10.36 -4.20 -10.47
CA ALA A 104 11.51 -3.98 -9.60
C ALA A 104 11.52 -2.58 -8.94
N SER A 105 10.93 -1.57 -9.60
CA SER A 105 10.81 -0.19 -9.11
C SER A 105 9.59 0.53 -9.68
N GLU A 106 9.20 1.65 -9.07
CA GLU A 106 8.11 2.50 -9.59
C GLU A 106 8.48 3.26 -10.88
N SER A 107 9.74 3.19 -11.31
CA SER A 107 10.16 3.71 -12.61
C SER A 107 10.11 2.67 -13.73
N ALA A 108 9.90 1.39 -13.40
CA ALA A 108 9.93 0.28 -14.34
C ALA A 108 8.55 0.06 -14.99
N VAL A 109 8.06 1.08 -15.69
CA VAL A 109 6.73 1.08 -16.35
C VAL A 109 6.58 -0.09 -17.31
N ALA A 110 7.56 -0.35 -18.18
CA ALA A 110 7.50 -1.42 -19.17
C ALA A 110 7.32 -2.82 -18.55
N GLU A 111 7.98 -3.06 -17.41
CA GLU A 111 7.85 -4.31 -16.66
C GLU A 111 6.44 -4.45 -16.08
N GLN A 112 5.85 -3.37 -15.55
CA GLN A 112 4.47 -3.41 -15.08
C GLN A 112 3.47 -3.68 -16.22
N ILE A 113 3.69 -3.10 -17.41
CA ILE A 113 2.85 -3.36 -18.57
C ILE A 113 2.94 -4.82 -19.02
N GLU A 114 4.14 -5.42 -19.00
CA GLU A 114 4.29 -6.86 -19.25
C GLU A 114 3.52 -7.70 -18.21
N GLN A 115 3.66 -7.37 -16.93
CA GLN A 115 2.94 -8.04 -15.84
C GLN A 115 1.41 -7.92 -15.97
N LEU A 116 0.90 -6.74 -16.37
CA LEU A 116 -0.52 -6.52 -16.63
C LEU A 116 -1.02 -7.33 -17.83
N ASN A 117 -0.29 -7.35 -18.94
CA ASN A 117 -0.65 -8.19 -20.09
C ASN A 117 -0.65 -9.68 -19.74
N ASN A 118 0.31 -10.12 -18.92
CA ASN A 118 0.35 -11.49 -18.41
C ASN A 118 -0.87 -11.79 -17.51
N ALA A 119 -1.27 -10.86 -16.65
CA ALA A 119 -2.48 -11.00 -15.84
C ALA A 119 -3.74 -11.13 -16.72
N VAL A 120 -3.87 -10.32 -17.78
CA VAL A 120 -4.96 -10.43 -18.76
C VAL A 120 -4.97 -11.80 -19.43
N ASN A 121 -3.81 -12.30 -19.88
CA ASN A 121 -3.68 -13.59 -20.55
C ASN A 121 -4.04 -14.79 -19.67
N LYS A 122 -3.94 -14.66 -18.34
CA LYS A 122 -4.37 -15.71 -17.40
C LYS A 122 -5.91 -15.81 -17.29
N ALA A 123 -6.64 -14.82 -17.81
CA ALA A 123 -8.10 -14.73 -17.75
C ALA A 123 -8.67 -14.93 -16.32
N PRO A 124 -8.22 -14.15 -15.31
CA PRO A 124 -8.76 -14.22 -13.96
C PRO A 124 -10.20 -13.69 -13.89
N SER A 125 -10.87 -13.90 -12.75
CA SER A 125 -12.18 -13.30 -12.49
C SER A 125 -12.12 -11.78 -12.36
N ALA A 126 -10.99 -11.23 -11.90
CA ALA A 126 -10.75 -9.79 -11.86
C ALA A 126 -9.24 -9.48 -11.81
N ILE A 127 -8.88 -8.26 -12.21
CA ILE A 127 -7.54 -7.70 -12.03
C ILE A 127 -7.63 -6.46 -11.14
N CYS A 128 -6.76 -6.36 -10.14
CA CYS A 128 -6.54 -5.12 -9.39
C CYS A 128 -5.29 -4.43 -9.93
N LEU A 129 -5.36 -3.14 -10.27
CA LEU A 129 -4.25 -2.38 -10.85
C LEU A 129 -3.94 -1.11 -10.07
N ALA A 130 -2.69 -0.95 -9.65
CA ALA A 130 -2.12 0.34 -9.25
C ALA A 130 -1.15 0.81 -10.33
N ALA A 131 -1.61 1.69 -11.22
CA ALA A 131 -0.87 2.05 -12.42
C ALA A 131 0.35 2.93 -12.12
N LEU A 132 1.50 2.58 -12.69
CA LEU A 132 2.68 3.46 -12.75
C LEU A 132 2.52 4.57 -13.78
N ASP A 133 1.90 4.24 -14.92
CA ASP A 133 1.63 5.19 -15.99
C ASP A 133 0.23 4.95 -16.56
N THR A 134 -0.57 6.01 -16.59
CA THR A 134 -1.96 5.94 -17.02
C THR A 134 -2.11 5.63 -18.51
N GLN A 135 -1.27 6.24 -19.35
CA GLN A 135 -1.39 6.12 -20.81
C GLN A 135 -0.84 4.79 -21.31
N ALA A 136 0.29 4.35 -20.76
CA ALA A 136 0.88 3.05 -21.10
C ALA A 136 -0.03 1.87 -20.73
N SER A 137 -0.92 2.05 -19.75
CA SER A 137 -1.84 1.01 -19.29
C SER A 137 -3.08 0.84 -20.20
N LEU A 138 -3.41 1.83 -21.04
CA LEU A 138 -4.69 1.86 -21.77
C LEU A 138 -4.91 0.67 -22.69
N ASP A 139 -3.88 0.24 -23.43
CA ASP A 139 -4.00 -0.89 -24.36
C ASP A 139 -4.27 -2.21 -23.61
N ALA A 140 -3.55 -2.44 -22.51
CA ALA A 140 -3.74 -3.64 -21.69
C ALA A 140 -5.10 -3.64 -20.99
N ILE A 141 -5.58 -2.47 -20.53
CA ILE A 141 -6.94 -2.32 -19.98
C ILE A 141 -8.00 -2.61 -21.05
N SER A 142 -7.82 -2.08 -22.27
CA SER A 142 -8.72 -2.35 -23.39
C SER A 142 -8.77 -3.84 -23.73
N ASN A 143 -7.63 -4.53 -23.69
CA ASN A 143 -7.56 -5.97 -23.91
C ASN A 143 -8.28 -6.76 -22.80
N ALA A 144 -8.14 -6.36 -21.53
CA ALA A 144 -8.86 -6.96 -20.42
C ALA A 144 -10.38 -6.81 -20.60
N GLN A 145 -10.83 -5.60 -20.98
CA GLN A 145 -12.23 -5.32 -21.23
C GLN A 145 -12.79 -6.15 -22.39
N ALA A 146 -12.06 -6.26 -23.50
CA ALA A 146 -12.43 -7.11 -24.63
C ALA A 146 -12.53 -8.60 -24.22
N ALA A 147 -11.75 -9.02 -23.23
CA ALA A 147 -11.80 -10.36 -22.66
C ALA A 147 -12.88 -10.53 -21.55
N ASN A 148 -13.67 -9.48 -21.26
CA ASN A 148 -14.65 -9.43 -20.16
C ASN A 148 -14.04 -9.63 -18.76
N ILE A 149 -12.80 -9.19 -18.57
CA ILE A 149 -12.11 -9.22 -17.28
C ILE A 149 -12.26 -7.84 -16.63
N PRO A 150 -12.98 -7.72 -15.50
CA PRO A 150 -13.09 -6.44 -14.80
C PRO A 150 -11.74 -6.03 -14.20
N ILE A 151 -11.40 -4.75 -14.34
CA ILE A 151 -10.25 -4.12 -13.69
C ILE A 151 -10.73 -3.18 -12.59
N VAL A 152 -10.16 -3.34 -11.40
CA VAL A 152 -10.35 -2.41 -10.27
C VAL A 152 -9.06 -1.63 -10.06
N GLY A 153 -9.10 -0.32 -10.30
CA GLY A 153 -8.00 0.58 -9.98
C GLY A 153 -7.90 0.81 -8.47
N PHE A 154 -6.69 0.78 -7.91
CA PHE A 154 -6.44 1.11 -6.50
C PHE A 154 -5.11 1.85 -6.34
N ASP A 155 -4.95 2.65 -5.28
CA ASP A 155 -3.83 3.59 -5.05
C ASP A 155 -3.68 4.67 -6.14
N SER A 156 -3.45 4.26 -7.38
CA SER A 156 -3.42 5.12 -8.56
C SER A 156 -4.23 4.48 -9.69
N GLY A 157 -5.38 5.09 -9.97
CA GLY A 157 -6.26 4.69 -11.07
C GLY A 157 -5.80 5.23 -12.43
N VAL A 158 -6.62 4.97 -13.45
CA VAL A 158 -6.43 5.43 -14.84
C VAL A 158 -7.67 6.22 -15.25
N PRO A 159 -7.67 7.56 -15.10
CA PRO A 159 -8.85 8.38 -15.33
C PRO A 159 -9.42 8.29 -16.75
N ASP A 160 -8.57 8.02 -17.74
CA ASP A 160 -8.93 7.92 -19.15
C ASP A 160 -9.18 6.46 -19.60
N ALA A 161 -9.37 5.52 -18.67
CA ALA A 161 -9.65 4.13 -19.01
C ALA A 161 -10.93 4.01 -19.84
N PRO A 162 -10.98 3.10 -20.83
CA PRO A 162 -12.18 2.85 -21.61
C PRO A 162 -13.33 2.38 -20.71
N ALA A 163 -14.54 2.83 -21.04
CA ALA A 163 -15.79 2.51 -20.34
C ALA A 163 -16.36 1.17 -20.78
#